data_AF-A0A1G8BDW5-F1
#
_entry.id   AF-A0A1G8BDW5-F1
#
_cell.length_a   1.000
_cell.length_b   1.000
_cell.length_c   1.000
_cell.angle_alpha   90.00
_cell.angle_beta   90.00
_cell.angle_gamma   90.00
#
_symmetry.space_group_name_H-M   'P 1'
#
loop_
_entity.id
_entity.type
_entity.pdbx_description
1 polymer ?
#
loop_
_entity_poly.entity_id
_entity_poly.type
_entity_poly.pdbx_seq_one_letter_code
_entity_poly.pdbx_strand_id
1 'polypeptide(L)'
;MKKLIAGMIAASVAGCAWYYQPAQPARVMWEPTRQAKADVDTALEQCDFIDQMSAGVQKIQEQAKCMRDMGFEPDLSSYSPHNCYGNAPAGCIVYWPQGMAQPQPVKTKTVPAGD
;
A
#
# COMPACT_ATOMS: atom_id res chain seq x y z
N MET A 1 -53.87 21.08 -25.87
CA MET A 1 -52.49 21.28 -25.36
C MET A 1 -52.18 20.20 -24.33
N LYS A 2 -51.42 19.17 -24.70
CA LYS A 2 -51.05 18.04 -23.81
C LYS A 2 -49.56 18.13 -23.51
N LYS A 3 -49.24 18.28 -22.23
CA LYS A 3 -47.89 18.30 -21.66
C LYS A 3 -47.32 16.89 -21.68
N LEU A 4 -46.08 16.72 -22.16
CA LEU A 4 -45.27 15.54 -21.86
C LEU A 4 -43.89 16.02 -21.42
N ILE A 5 -43.68 15.95 -20.11
CA ILE A 5 -42.40 16.17 -19.44
C ILE A 5 -41.59 14.90 -19.71
N ALA A 6 -40.56 15.01 -20.55
CA ALA A 6 -39.65 13.92 -20.84
C ALA A 6 -38.70 13.73 -19.64
N GLY A 7 -38.64 12.49 -19.16
CA GLY A 7 -38.07 12.12 -17.88
C GLY A 7 -36.55 12.23 -17.77
N MET A 8 -36.11 12.48 -16.54
CA MET A 8 -34.77 12.20 -16.04
C MET A 8 -34.40 10.74 -16.30
N ILE A 9 -33.22 10.51 -16.89
CA ILE A 9 -32.33 9.45 -16.43
C ILE A 9 -30.91 10.04 -16.41
N ALA A 10 -30.52 10.59 -15.26
CA ALA A 10 -29.13 10.81 -14.93
C ALA A 10 -28.49 9.44 -14.70
N ALA A 11 -27.86 8.89 -15.73
CA ALA A 11 -27.02 7.71 -15.60
C ALA A 11 -25.68 8.13 -14.97
N SER A 12 -25.68 8.26 -13.64
CA SER A 12 -24.47 8.42 -12.85
C SER A 12 -23.67 7.12 -12.94
N VAL A 13 -22.71 7.05 -13.86
CA VAL A 13 -21.70 5.98 -13.89
C VAL A 13 -20.67 6.24 -12.79
N ALA A 14 -21.12 6.30 -11.54
CA ALA A 14 -20.24 6.25 -10.38
C ALA A 14 -19.90 4.78 -10.14
N GLY A 15 -19.12 4.20 -11.06
CA GLY A 15 -18.54 2.89 -10.87
C GLY A 15 -17.66 2.92 -9.61
N CYS A 16 -17.95 2.03 -8.68
CA CYS A 16 -17.25 1.87 -7.41
C CYS A 16 -15.74 1.69 -7.62
N ALA A 17 -14.96 2.77 -7.52
CA ALA A 17 -13.50 2.72 -7.51
C ALA A 17 -12.93 2.28 -6.15
N TRP A 18 -13.63 1.41 -5.41
CA TRP A 18 -13.26 0.98 -4.05
C TRP A 18 -12.43 -0.31 -4.03
N TYR A 19 -11.80 -0.70 -5.14
CA TYR A 19 -11.25 -2.04 -5.23
C TYR A 19 -9.79 -2.18 -4.78
N TYR A 20 -9.04 -1.10 -4.60
CA TYR A 20 -7.64 -1.19 -4.20
C TYR A 20 -7.18 0.05 -3.43
N GLN A 21 -7.30 0.05 -2.10
CA GLN A 21 -6.62 1.06 -1.29
C GLN A 21 -5.11 0.76 -1.31
N PRO A 22 -4.25 1.76 -1.51
CA PRO A 22 -2.81 1.56 -1.42
C PRO A 22 -2.45 1.05 -0.03
N ALA A 23 -1.44 0.19 0.06
CA ALA A 23 -0.91 -0.23 1.35
C ALA A 23 -0.41 0.98 2.15
N GLN A 24 -0.60 0.93 3.46
CA GLN A 24 -0.09 1.97 4.38
C GLN A 24 1.44 1.95 4.39
N PRO A 25 2.13 3.07 4.63
CA PRO A 25 3.60 3.09 4.70
C PRO A 25 4.13 2.16 5.79
N ALA A 26 5.36 1.63 5.63
CA ALA A 26 5.92 0.65 6.57
C ALA A 26 5.99 1.13 8.02
N ARG A 27 6.06 2.45 8.29
CA ARG A 27 6.00 2.97 9.67
C ARG A 27 4.72 2.55 10.41
N VAL A 28 3.61 2.36 9.69
CA VAL A 28 2.32 1.92 10.26
C VAL A 28 2.32 0.41 10.52
N MET A 29 3.27 -0.34 9.95
CA MET A 29 3.42 -1.77 10.24
C MET A 29 4.07 -2.02 11.60
N TRP A 30 4.88 -1.10 12.13
CA TRP A 30 5.72 -1.42 13.28
C TRP A 30 5.13 -0.90 14.57
N GLU A 31 4.61 -1.82 15.38
CA GLU A 31 4.08 -1.54 16.70
C GLU A 31 5.19 -1.72 17.76
N PRO A 32 5.38 -0.74 18.65
CA PRO A 32 6.38 -0.86 19.71
C PRO A 32 5.91 -1.84 20.77
N THR A 33 6.77 -2.79 21.13
CA THR A 33 6.55 -3.62 22.33
C THR A 33 6.96 -2.84 23.59
N ARG A 34 6.74 -3.43 24.78
CA ARG A 34 7.25 -2.87 26.04
C ARG A 34 8.78 -2.81 26.11
N GLN A 35 9.48 -3.50 25.21
CA GLN A 35 10.94 -3.55 25.15
C GLN A 35 11.52 -2.55 24.14
N ALA A 36 10.68 -1.88 23.36
CA ALA A 36 11.12 -0.88 22.39
C ALA A 36 11.91 0.23 23.08
N LYS A 37 13.12 0.48 22.58
CA LYS A 37 14.06 1.46 23.18
C LYS A 37 14.09 2.81 22.46
N ALA A 38 13.41 2.90 21.33
CA ALA A 38 13.33 4.08 20.48
C ALA A 38 11.91 4.23 19.93
N ASP A 39 11.59 5.39 19.38
CA ASP A 39 10.40 5.56 18.55
C ASP A 39 10.59 4.85 17.19
N VAL A 40 9.48 4.65 16.47
CA VAL A 40 9.48 3.90 15.20
C VAL A 40 10.32 4.58 14.11
N ASP A 41 10.34 5.90 14.04
CA ASP A 41 11.04 6.61 12.97
C ASP A 41 12.57 6.52 13.18
N THR A 42 13.03 6.68 14.44
CA THR A 42 14.43 6.43 14.83
C THR A 42 14.85 4.98 14.59
N ALA A 43 13.97 4.02 14.89
CA ALA A 43 14.21 2.61 14.64
C ALA A 43 14.38 2.30 13.14
N LEU A 44 13.48 2.83 12.31
CA LEU A 44 13.57 2.66 10.86
C LEU A 44 14.88 3.22 10.29
N GLU A 45 15.35 4.37 10.79
CA GLU A 45 16.64 4.94 10.41
C GLU A 45 17.81 4.05 10.84
N GLN A 46 17.84 3.59 12.10
CA GLN A 46 18.92 2.74 12.62
C GLN A 46 19.02 1.38 11.92
N CYS A 47 17.91 0.87 11.37
CA CYS A 47 17.89 -0.38 10.61
C CYS A 47 18.15 -0.21 9.11
N ASP A 48 18.50 1.01 8.65
CA ASP A 48 18.63 1.34 7.22
C ASP A 48 17.40 0.86 6.44
N PHE A 49 16.21 1.12 6.97
CA PHE A 49 14.97 0.55 6.44
C PHE A 49 14.64 1.19 5.09
N ILE A 50 14.58 0.37 4.05
CA ILE A 50 14.14 0.80 2.72
C ILE A 50 12.68 0.39 2.56
N ASP A 51 11.78 1.37 2.44
CA ASP A 51 10.34 1.12 2.33
C ASP A 51 9.88 0.91 0.88
N GLN A 52 10.56 0.02 0.16
CA GLN A 52 10.22 -0.32 -1.23
C GLN A 52 10.48 -1.80 -1.49
N MET A 53 9.57 -2.42 -2.26
CA MET A 53 9.75 -3.79 -2.74
C MET A 53 11.04 -4.00 -3.57
N SER A 54 11.52 -2.97 -4.25
CA SER A 54 12.74 -3.01 -5.06
C SER A 54 14.02 -3.30 -4.27
N ALA A 55 14.01 -3.15 -2.94
CA ALA A 55 15.15 -3.45 -2.07
C ALA A 55 15.53 -4.95 -2.07
N GLY A 56 14.60 -5.82 -2.46
CA GLY A 56 14.81 -7.27 -2.54
C GLY A 56 14.58 -8.00 -1.22
N VAL A 57 14.20 -9.28 -1.32
CA VAL A 57 13.75 -10.11 -0.18
C VAL A 57 14.78 -10.16 0.96
N GLN A 58 16.06 -10.34 0.64
CA GLN A 58 17.11 -10.51 1.64
C GLN A 58 17.28 -9.24 2.51
N LYS A 59 17.45 -8.07 1.89
CA LYS A 59 17.59 -6.80 2.61
C LYS A 59 16.34 -6.50 3.46
N ILE A 60 15.16 -6.79 2.92
CA ILE A 60 13.89 -6.60 3.63
C ILE A 60 13.77 -7.54 4.85
N GLN A 61 14.25 -8.78 4.75
CA GLN A 61 14.31 -9.69 5.89
C GLN A 61 15.31 -9.22 6.96
N GLU A 62 16.47 -8.69 6.54
CA GLU A 62 17.50 -8.15 7.44
C GLU A 62 16.97 -6.93 8.22
N GLN A 63 16.36 -5.95 7.55
CA GLN A 63 15.77 -4.78 8.22
C GLN A 63 14.60 -5.19 9.14
N ALA A 64 13.77 -6.16 8.74
CA ALA A 64 12.69 -6.67 9.59
C ALA A 64 13.22 -7.42 10.83
N LYS A 65 14.36 -8.10 10.71
CA LYS A 65 15.05 -8.69 11.86
C LYS A 65 15.56 -7.59 12.79
N CYS A 66 16.21 -6.56 12.26
CA CYS A 66 16.69 -5.43 13.06
C CYS A 66 15.56 -4.73 13.83
N MET A 67 14.41 -4.47 13.20
CA MET A 67 13.24 -3.90 13.88
C MET A 67 12.76 -4.77 15.06
N ARG A 68 12.71 -6.10 14.88
CA ARG A 68 12.35 -7.03 15.97
C ARG A 68 13.39 -7.04 17.09
N ASP A 69 14.67 -7.00 16.75
CA ASP A 69 15.77 -6.96 17.73
C ASP A 69 15.74 -5.65 18.54
N MET A 70 15.17 -4.58 18.00
CA MET A 70 14.90 -3.31 18.71
C MET A 70 13.58 -3.27 19.47
N GLY A 71 12.81 -4.37 19.47
CA GLY A 71 11.59 -4.52 20.24
C GLY A 71 10.33 -4.03 19.53
N PHE A 72 10.28 -4.10 18.20
CA PHE A 72 9.06 -3.84 17.41
C PHE A 72 8.46 -5.14 16.88
N GLU A 73 7.13 -5.17 16.81
CA GLU A 73 6.37 -6.25 16.19
C GLU A 73 5.59 -5.74 14.97
N PRO A 74 5.43 -6.57 13.93
CA PRO A 74 4.67 -6.20 12.74
C PRO A 74 3.15 -6.32 13.00
N ASP A 75 2.42 -5.22 12.90
CA ASP A 75 0.97 -5.21 12.67
C ASP A 75 0.66 -5.26 11.17
N LEU A 76 -0.03 -6.33 10.80
CA LEU A 76 -0.42 -6.61 9.42
C LEU A 76 -1.90 -6.28 9.15
N SER A 77 -2.63 -5.72 10.12
CA SER A 77 -4.06 -5.42 10.04
C SER A 77 -4.45 -4.59 8.81
N SER A 78 -3.57 -3.68 8.39
CA SER A 78 -3.76 -2.79 7.24
C SER A 78 -3.18 -3.33 5.93
N TYR A 79 -2.64 -4.55 5.93
CA TYR A 79 -1.96 -5.16 4.80
C TYR A 79 -2.64 -6.45 4.37
N SER A 80 -2.69 -6.69 3.06
CA SER A 80 -3.34 -7.85 2.46
C SER A 80 -2.76 -8.14 1.07
N PRO A 81 -3.01 -9.33 0.50
CA PRO A 81 -2.62 -9.62 -0.88
C PRO A 81 -3.19 -8.60 -1.88
N HIS A 82 -4.32 -7.98 -1.55
CA HIS A 82 -5.00 -7.04 -2.43
C HIS A 82 -4.35 -5.66 -2.46
N ASN A 83 -3.60 -5.23 -1.44
CA ASN A 83 -2.92 -3.93 -1.44
C ASN A 83 -1.38 -4.03 -1.54
N CYS A 84 -0.84 -5.23 -1.50
CA CYS A 84 0.58 -5.54 -1.66
C CYS A 84 0.98 -5.81 -3.12
N TYR A 85 0.91 -4.78 -3.97
CA TYR A 85 1.29 -4.82 -5.39
C TYR A 85 1.99 -3.52 -5.83
N GLY A 86 2.70 -3.53 -6.96
CA GLY A 86 3.31 -2.31 -7.53
C GLY A 86 4.37 -1.69 -6.60
N ASN A 87 4.24 -0.41 -6.27
CA ASN A 87 5.17 0.31 -5.37
C ASN A 87 4.79 0.13 -3.89
N ALA A 88 4.42 -1.09 -3.52
CA ALA A 88 4.02 -1.37 -2.15
C ALA A 88 5.20 -1.22 -1.15
N PRO A 89 4.90 -0.95 0.13
CA PRO A 89 5.84 -0.96 1.24
C PRO A 89 6.63 -2.27 1.32
N ALA A 90 7.87 -2.20 1.80
CA ALA A 90 8.76 -3.36 1.85
C ALA A 90 8.18 -4.53 2.67
N GLY A 91 7.39 -4.24 3.70
CA GLY A 91 6.73 -5.27 4.51
C GLY A 91 5.86 -6.23 3.70
N CYS A 92 5.33 -5.81 2.54
CA CYS A 92 4.56 -6.68 1.65
C CYS A 92 5.37 -7.87 1.10
N ILE A 93 6.69 -7.72 0.88
CA ILE A 93 7.53 -8.79 0.34
C ILE A 93 7.69 -9.96 1.32
N VAL A 94 7.75 -9.67 2.62
CA VAL A 94 7.99 -10.70 3.65
C VAL A 94 6.78 -11.61 3.82
N TYR A 95 5.58 -11.03 3.82
CA TYR A 95 4.35 -11.74 4.17
C TYR A 95 3.50 -12.14 2.96
N TRP A 96 3.63 -11.44 1.83
CA TRP A 96 2.89 -11.71 0.60
C TRP A 96 3.79 -11.67 -0.66
N PRO A 97 4.79 -12.57 -0.76
CA PRO A 97 5.69 -12.61 -1.91
C PRO A 97 4.95 -12.88 -3.24
N GLN A 98 3.74 -13.46 -3.20
CA GLN A 98 2.92 -13.74 -4.38
C GLN A 98 2.15 -12.51 -4.91
N GLY A 99 1.97 -11.46 -4.09
CA GLY A 99 1.35 -10.18 -4.51
C GLY A 99 2.22 -9.38 -5.50
N MET A 100 3.51 -9.74 -5.61
CA MET A 100 4.45 -9.17 -6.57
C MET A 100 4.10 -9.48 -8.05
N ALA A 101 3.20 -10.44 -8.30
CA ALA A 101 2.96 -10.98 -9.63
C ALA A 101 2.09 -10.10 -10.56
N GLN A 102 1.53 -8.98 -10.09
CA GLN A 102 0.70 -8.11 -10.95
C GLN A 102 1.20 -6.66 -10.86
N PRO A 103 2.12 -6.24 -11.76
CA PRO A 103 2.28 -4.82 -12.03
C PRO A 103 0.93 -4.30 -12.52
N GLN A 104 0.29 -3.42 -11.74
CA GLN A 104 -0.89 -2.75 -12.27
C GLN A 104 -0.46 -1.96 -13.51
N PRO A 105 -1.18 -2.10 -14.64
CA PRO A 105 -0.92 -1.25 -15.79
C PRO A 105 -1.13 0.19 -15.33
N VAL A 106 -0.05 0.96 -15.33
CA VAL A 106 -0.09 2.40 -15.12
C VAL A 106 -1.11 2.92 -16.15
N LYS A 107 -2.30 3.31 -15.69
CA LYS A 107 -3.25 4.03 -16.54
C LYS A 107 -2.61 5.37 -16.84
N THR A 108 -1.87 5.44 -17.95
CA THR A 108 -1.43 6.68 -18.55
C THR A 108 -2.67 7.55 -18.67
N LYS A 109 -2.68 8.70 -17.98
CA LYS A 109 -3.70 9.73 -18.19
C LYS A 109 -3.72 10.03 -19.68
N THR A 110 -4.78 9.60 -20.37
CA THR A 110 -5.07 10.07 -21.72
C THR A 110 -5.36 11.56 -21.59
N VAL A 111 -4.39 12.38 -21.98
CA VAL A 111 -4.63 13.79 -22.28
C VAL A 111 -5.60 13.80 -23.46
N PRO A 112 -6.77 14.45 -23.37
CA PRO A 112 -7.61 14.65 -24.54
C PRO A 112 -6.82 15.52 -25.52
N ALA A 113 -6.45 14.95 -26.67
CA ALA A 113 -6.12 15.75 -27.83
C ALA A 113 -7.40 16.50 -28.23
N GLY A 114 -7.28 17.83 -28.33
CA GLY A 114 -8.37 18.66 -28.83
C GLY A 114 -8.60 18.41 -30.32
N ASP A 115 -9.82 18.75 -30.73
CA ASP A 115 -10.16 19.38 -32.00
C ASP A 115 -11.39 20.28 -31.74
#